data_AF-A0A8B9TJM2-F1
#
_entry.id   AF-A0A8B9TJM2-F1
#
_cell.length_a   1.000
_cell.length_b   1.000
_cell.length_c   1.000
_cell.angle_alpha   90.00
_cell.angle_beta   90.00
_cell.angle_gamma   90.00
#
_symmetry.space_group_name_H-M   'P 1'
#
loop_
_entity.id
_entity.type
_entity.pdbx_description
1 polymer ?
#
loop_
_entity_poly.entity_id
_entity_poly.type
_entity_poly.pdbx_seq_one_letter_code
_entity_poly.pdbx_strand_id
1 'polypeptide(L)'
;MLRVQQDGRSRSAILRSIARCIHLMDTEKPTCSPEHIELVASCLDDHNRDTKIQALNTLRAFVTRSLFTDKIRDYYPKILDMVTCSRDMGVHLAALQLLNALPVPPNIEPLLRRTVPNLLGFLQLDNHNIQLQVLRLLVTLSRMEELLPDILNCQVRPEILSLLNNSQPEKLLSELLLLLEVLHEGCSQPRRPSKSPKSDSCSLYEVLFGENSDLADRLMVMFVHPDLTVQVQACKLVMKLQLHRLDGEVAAALSRHRAGSAALNHILPSVKSAS
;
A
#
# COMPACT_ATOMS: atom_id res chain seq x y z
N MET A 1 -25.56 -6.10 -31.38
CA MET A 1 -25.48 -5.87 -29.92
C MET A 1 -25.98 -7.06 -29.10
N LEU A 2 -27.17 -7.62 -29.35
CA LEU A 2 -27.72 -8.75 -28.59
C LEU A 2 -26.84 -10.03 -28.59
N ARG A 3 -26.29 -10.44 -29.76
CA ARG A 3 -25.39 -11.60 -29.85
C ARG A 3 -24.07 -11.41 -29.07
N VAL A 4 -23.48 -10.22 -29.11
CA VAL A 4 -22.24 -9.89 -28.38
C VAL A 4 -22.48 -9.87 -26.86
N GLN A 5 -23.64 -9.39 -26.42
CA GLN A 5 -24.02 -9.43 -25.00
C GLN A 5 -24.32 -10.85 -24.51
N GLN A 6 -24.98 -11.69 -25.32
CA GLN A 6 -25.21 -13.10 -25.00
C GLN A 6 -23.91 -13.88 -24.89
N ASP A 7 -22.98 -13.67 -25.82
CA ASP A 7 -21.66 -14.30 -25.81
C ASP A 7 -20.84 -13.89 -24.55
N GLY A 8 -20.82 -12.60 -24.20
CA GLY A 8 -20.19 -12.14 -22.96
C GLY A 8 -20.80 -12.74 -21.69
N ARG A 9 -22.13 -12.93 -21.63
CA ARG A 9 -22.78 -13.60 -20.49
C ARG A 9 -22.37 -15.07 -20.39
N SER A 10 -22.29 -15.78 -21.52
CA SER A 10 -21.84 -17.18 -21.56
C SER A 10 -20.39 -17.32 -21.12
N ARG A 11 -19.48 -16.45 -21.60
CA ARG A 11 -18.07 -16.42 -21.17
C ARG A 11 -17.92 -16.15 -19.68
N SER A 12 -18.65 -15.17 -19.15
CA SER A 12 -18.65 -14.86 -17.70
C SER A 12 -19.10 -16.07 -16.85
N ALA A 13 -20.13 -16.79 -17.28
CA ALA A 13 -20.60 -17.98 -16.57
C ALA A 13 -19.57 -19.13 -16.58
N ILE A 14 -18.89 -19.35 -17.71
CA ILE A 14 -17.83 -20.35 -17.85
C ILE A 14 -16.65 -20.01 -16.92
N LEU A 15 -16.15 -18.78 -16.97
CA LEU A 15 -15.04 -18.32 -16.12
C LEU A 15 -15.37 -18.48 -14.62
N ARG A 16 -16.58 -18.11 -14.21
CA ARG A 16 -17.05 -18.32 -12.84
C ARG A 16 -17.07 -19.80 -12.45
N SER A 17 -17.44 -20.69 -13.37
CA SER A 17 -17.40 -22.14 -13.12
C SER A 17 -15.97 -22.63 -12.96
N ILE A 18 -15.04 -22.18 -13.82
CA ILE A 18 -13.62 -22.52 -13.75
C ILE A 18 -13.04 -22.08 -12.40
N ALA A 19 -13.26 -20.83 -11.99
CA ALA A 19 -12.78 -20.30 -10.71
C ALA A 19 -13.25 -21.15 -9.52
N ARG A 20 -14.52 -21.56 -9.51
CA ARG A 20 -15.06 -22.45 -8.46
C ARG A 20 -14.42 -23.83 -8.47
N CYS A 21 -14.22 -24.42 -9.65
CA CYS A 21 -13.57 -25.73 -9.77
C CYS A 21 -12.13 -25.69 -9.21
N ILE A 22 -11.37 -24.64 -9.53
CA ILE A 22 -9.99 -24.50 -9.03
C ILE A 22 -9.94 -24.44 -7.50
N HIS A 23 -10.88 -23.72 -6.87
CA HIS A 23 -10.97 -23.66 -5.41
C HIS A 23 -11.34 -24.98 -4.75
N LEU A 24 -12.00 -25.89 -5.47
CA LEU A 24 -12.43 -27.21 -4.98
C LEU A 24 -11.47 -28.35 -5.37
N MET A 25 -10.40 -28.04 -6.12
CA MET A 25 -9.44 -29.03 -6.58
C MET A 25 -8.43 -29.36 -5.49
N ASP A 26 -8.62 -30.51 -4.84
CA ASP A 26 -7.69 -31.07 -3.85
C ASP A 26 -6.47 -31.79 -4.46
N THR A 27 -6.39 -31.90 -5.80
CA THR A 27 -5.37 -32.72 -6.47
C THR A 27 -4.09 -31.95 -6.80
N GLU A 28 -2.94 -32.45 -6.34
CA GLU A 28 -1.61 -31.85 -6.59
C GLU A 28 -1.20 -31.78 -8.07
N LYS A 29 -1.83 -32.57 -8.96
CA LYS A 29 -1.59 -32.52 -10.41
C LYS A 29 -2.73 -31.80 -11.13
N PRO A 30 -2.54 -30.55 -11.58
CA PRO A 30 -3.51 -29.86 -12.41
C PRO A 30 -3.61 -30.54 -13.78
N THR A 31 -4.83 -30.72 -14.30
CA THR A 31 -5.10 -30.85 -15.75
C THR A 31 -4.91 -29.52 -16.49
N CYS A 32 -4.65 -28.42 -15.77
CA CYS A 32 -4.47 -27.09 -16.34
C CYS A 32 -3.01 -26.87 -16.80
N SER A 33 -2.82 -26.74 -18.11
CA SER A 33 -1.61 -26.18 -18.74
C SER A 33 -1.49 -24.65 -18.53
N PRO A 34 -0.27 -24.07 -18.52
CA PRO A 34 -0.04 -22.62 -18.57
C PRO A 34 -0.75 -21.90 -19.73
N GLU A 35 -1.00 -22.58 -20.86
CA GLU A 35 -1.75 -22.02 -22.00
C GLU A 35 -3.18 -21.59 -21.61
N HIS A 36 -3.79 -22.27 -20.63
CA HIS A 36 -5.10 -21.88 -20.12
C HIS A 36 -5.07 -20.54 -19.38
N ILE A 37 -3.93 -20.18 -18.78
CA ILE A 37 -3.76 -18.86 -18.16
C ILE A 37 -3.80 -17.78 -19.22
N GLU A 38 -3.16 -17.99 -20.37
CA GLU A 38 -3.17 -17.04 -21.48
C GLU A 38 -4.59 -16.85 -22.05
N LEU A 39 -5.36 -17.93 -22.18
CA LEU A 39 -6.77 -17.86 -22.58
C LEU A 39 -7.61 -17.05 -21.59
N VAL A 40 -7.47 -17.28 -20.29
CA VAL A 40 -8.18 -16.48 -19.27
C VAL A 40 -7.71 -15.03 -19.29
N ALA A 41 -6.41 -14.78 -19.44
CA ALA A 41 -5.86 -13.42 -19.48
C ALA A 41 -6.26 -12.64 -20.74
N SER A 42 -6.52 -13.33 -21.87
CA SER A 42 -7.09 -12.71 -23.07
C SER A 42 -8.48 -12.10 -22.82
N CYS A 43 -9.24 -12.68 -21.88
CA CYS A 43 -10.56 -12.18 -21.50
C CYS A 43 -10.50 -10.85 -20.72
N LEU A 44 -9.32 -10.36 -20.31
CA LEU A 44 -9.15 -9.03 -19.70
C LEU A 44 -9.41 -7.88 -20.70
N ASP A 45 -9.26 -8.14 -22.00
CA ASP A 45 -9.52 -7.17 -23.07
C ASP A 45 -10.98 -7.15 -23.53
N ASP A 46 -11.84 -8.00 -22.97
CA ASP A 46 -13.25 -8.13 -23.36
C ASP A 46 -14.02 -6.83 -23.10
N HIS A 47 -14.87 -6.37 -24.03
CA HIS A 47 -15.71 -5.19 -23.81
C HIS A 47 -16.73 -5.35 -22.67
N ASN A 48 -17.07 -6.59 -22.30
CA ASN A 48 -18.00 -6.90 -21.23
C ASN A 48 -17.29 -6.89 -19.86
N ARG A 49 -17.73 -5.98 -18.98
CA ARG A 49 -17.20 -5.85 -17.61
C ARG A 49 -17.31 -7.13 -16.78
N ASP A 50 -18.40 -7.90 -16.92
CA ASP A 50 -18.62 -9.11 -16.14
C ASP A 50 -17.64 -10.20 -16.59
N THR A 51 -17.30 -10.26 -17.88
CA THR A 51 -16.23 -11.13 -18.37
C THR A 51 -14.89 -10.73 -17.75
N LYS A 52 -14.54 -9.43 -17.75
CA LYS A 52 -13.30 -8.93 -17.13
C LYS A 52 -13.22 -9.29 -15.65
N ILE A 53 -14.29 -9.05 -14.89
CA ILE A 53 -14.37 -9.37 -13.46
C ILE A 53 -14.18 -10.87 -13.22
N GLN A 54 -14.86 -11.72 -14.00
CA GLN A 54 -14.70 -13.16 -13.84
C GLN A 54 -13.32 -13.65 -14.29
N ALA A 55 -12.71 -13.04 -15.29
CA ALA A 55 -11.34 -13.34 -15.70
C ALA A 55 -10.34 -13.03 -14.57
N LEU A 56 -10.42 -11.84 -13.97
CA LEU A 56 -9.61 -11.44 -12.82
C LEU A 56 -9.77 -12.40 -11.63
N ASN A 57 -11.02 -12.75 -11.28
CA ASN A 57 -11.29 -13.70 -10.20
C ASN A 57 -10.77 -15.12 -10.52
N THR A 58 -10.86 -15.55 -11.78
CA THR A 58 -10.36 -16.85 -12.23
C THR A 58 -8.83 -16.89 -12.14
N LEU A 59 -8.15 -15.84 -12.60
CA LEU A 59 -6.70 -15.71 -12.43
C LEU A 59 -6.32 -15.74 -10.94
N ARG A 60 -7.06 -15.02 -10.07
CA ARG A 60 -6.81 -15.06 -8.63
C ARG A 60 -6.95 -16.45 -8.03
N ALA A 61 -7.93 -17.24 -8.49
CA ALA A 61 -8.07 -18.63 -8.08
C ALA A 61 -6.85 -19.47 -8.51
N PHE A 62 -6.28 -19.23 -9.70
CA PHE A 62 -5.05 -19.90 -10.13
C PHE A 62 -3.81 -19.49 -9.33
N VAL A 63 -3.75 -18.25 -8.82
CA VAL A 63 -2.61 -17.76 -8.00
C VAL A 63 -2.43 -18.56 -6.70
N THR A 64 -3.49 -19.22 -6.18
CA THR A 64 -3.35 -20.10 -5.01
C THR A 64 -2.49 -21.33 -5.30
N ARG A 65 -2.08 -21.55 -6.55
CA ARG A 65 -1.19 -22.62 -6.99
C ARG A 65 0.09 -22.01 -7.51
N SER A 66 1.21 -22.29 -6.83
CA SER A 66 2.53 -21.72 -7.14
C SER A 66 2.97 -21.91 -8.59
N LEU A 67 2.56 -23.01 -9.24
CA LEU A 67 2.86 -23.32 -10.65
C LEU A 67 2.42 -22.21 -11.62
N PHE A 68 1.31 -21.51 -11.34
CA PHE A 68 0.76 -20.49 -12.25
C PHE A 68 1.08 -19.07 -11.81
N THR A 69 1.54 -18.86 -10.58
CA THR A 69 1.80 -17.53 -10.01
C THR A 69 2.78 -16.73 -10.86
N ASP A 70 3.88 -17.34 -11.30
CA ASP A 70 4.88 -16.67 -12.14
C ASP A 70 4.29 -16.25 -13.50
N LYS A 71 3.52 -17.12 -14.15
CA LYS A 71 2.89 -16.81 -15.45
C LYS A 71 1.83 -15.72 -15.32
N ILE A 72 1.06 -15.70 -14.23
CA ILE A 72 0.06 -14.65 -13.99
C ILE A 72 0.74 -13.30 -13.67
N ARG A 73 1.90 -13.33 -13.02
CA ARG A 73 2.69 -12.13 -12.72
C ARG A 73 3.13 -11.38 -13.99
N ASP A 74 3.27 -12.05 -15.13
CA ASP A 74 3.56 -11.38 -16.41
C ASP A 74 2.47 -10.36 -16.81
N TYR A 75 1.24 -10.56 -16.33
CA TYR A 75 0.11 -9.66 -16.57
C TYR A 75 -0.01 -8.54 -15.53
N TYR A 76 0.91 -8.43 -14.56
CA TYR A 76 0.86 -7.42 -13.49
C TYR A 76 0.71 -5.98 -14.03
N PRO A 77 1.45 -5.52 -15.05
CA PRO A 77 1.26 -4.17 -15.61
C PRO A 77 -0.17 -3.94 -16.12
N LYS A 78 -0.72 -4.92 -16.83
CA LYS A 78 -2.07 -4.86 -17.38
C LYS A 78 -3.13 -4.83 -16.28
N ILE A 79 -2.97 -5.64 -15.23
CA ILE A 79 -3.89 -5.65 -14.09
C ILE A 79 -3.82 -4.31 -13.34
N LEU A 80 -2.63 -3.73 -13.20
CA LEU A 80 -2.42 -2.42 -12.59
C LEU A 80 -3.07 -1.30 -13.44
N ASP A 81 -2.94 -1.35 -14.77
CA ASP A 81 -3.63 -0.44 -15.68
C ASP A 81 -5.16 -0.54 -15.57
N MET A 82 -5.70 -1.74 -15.30
CA MET A 82 -7.15 -1.91 -15.08
C MET A 82 -7.62 -1.22 -13.80
N VAL A 83 -6.77 -1.12 -12.76
CA VAL A 83 -7.08 -0.37 -11.53
C VAL A 83 -7.15 1.12 -11.83
N THR A 84 -6.25 1.65 -12.65
CA THR A 84 -6.16 3.12 -12.90
C THR A 84 -7.04 3.61 -14.04
N CYS A 85 -7.31 2.78 -15.05
CA CYS A 85 -7.97 3.20 -16.30
C CYS A 85 -9.42 2.70 -16.44
N SER A 86 -9.87 1.72 -15.64
CA SER A 86 -11.26 1.23 -15.73
C SER A 86 -12.24 2.27 -15.19
N ARG A 87 -13.47 2.27 -15.74
CA ARG A 87 -14.61 3.06 -15.23
C ARG A 87 -15.51 2.28 -14.28
N ASP A 88 -15.24 0.99 -14.10
CA ASP A 88 -16.09 0.08 -13.33
C ASP A 88 -15.43 -0.30 -12.00
N MET A 89 -16.13 0.02 -10.90
CA MET A 89 -15.67 -0.26 -9.53
C MET A 89 -15.55 -1.76 -9.23
N GLY A 90 -16.35 -2.60 -9.88
CA GLY A 90 -16.24 -4.06 -9.76
C GLY A 90 -14.95 -4.58 -10.39
N VAL A 91 -14.54 -3.99 -11.53
CA VAL A 91 -13.25 -4.27 -12.15
C VAL A 91 -12.10 -3.79 -11.26
N HIS A 92 -12.18 -2.59 -10.67
CA HIS A 92 -11.16 -2.09 -9.73
C HIS A 92 -10.98 -3.06 -8.56
N LEU A 93 -12.08 -3.45 -7.91
CA LEU A 93 -12.04 -4.38 -6.78
C LEU A 93 -11.43 -5.73 -7.15
N ALA A 94 -11.86 -6.34 -8.26
CA ALA A 94 -11.34 -7.64 -8.69
C ALA A 94 -9.85 -7.56 -9.06
N ALA A 95 -9.41 -6.48 -9.70
CA ALA A 95 -8.02 -6.26 -10.07
C ALA A 95 -7.14 -6.05 -8.83
N LEU A 96 -7.55 -5.20 -7.89
CA LEU A 96 -6.85 -4.99 -6.61
C LEU A 96 -6.73 -6.28 -5.80
N GLN A 97 -7.78 -7.10 -5.73
CA GLN A 97 -7.73 -8.40 -5.06
C GLN A 97 -6.75 -9.37 -5.72
N LEU A 98 -6.60 -9.32 -7.05
CA LEU A 98 -5.61 -10.12 -7.77
C LEU A 98 -4.19 -9.59 -7.52
N LEU A 99 -3.97 -8.27 -7.57
CA LEU A 99 -2.66 -7.66 -7.26
C LEU A 99 -2.18 -8.03 -5.86
N ASN A 100 -3.06 -7.98 -4.85
CA ASN A 100 -2.72 -8.38 -3.48
C ASN A 100 -2.42 -9.88 -3.32
N ALA A 101 -2.84 -10.71 -4.28
CA ALA A 101 -2.50 -12.14 -4.27
C ALA A 101 -1.17 -12.43 -4.99
N LEU A 102 -0.68 -11.51 -5.81
CA LEU A 102 0.52 -11.70 -6.62
C LEU A 102 1.76 -11.13 -5.91
N PRO A 103 2.91 -11.82 -6.01
CA PRO A 103 4.17 -11.20 -5.65
C PRO A 103 4.47 -10.06 -6.63
N VAL A 104 4.95 -8.93 -6.13
CA VAL A 104 5.34 -7.77 -6.94
C VAL A 104 6.51 -8.16 -7.86
N PRO A 105 6.38 -8.01 -9.19
CA PRO A 105 7.49 -8.32 -10.11
C PRO A 105 8.67 -7.37 -9.93
N PRO A 106 9.91 -7.84 -10.20
CA PRO A 106 11.08 -6.95 -10.20
C PRO A 106 10.98 -5.91 -11.34
N ASN A 107 11.60 -4.74 -11.16
CA ASN A 107 11.67 -3.66 -12.16
C ASN A 107 10.33 -2.99 -12.52
N ILE A 108 9.28 -3.21 -11.71
CA ILE A 108 7.95 -2.59 -11.91
C ILE A 108 7.81 -1.24 -11.20
N GLU A 109 8.82 -0.83 -10.43
CA GLU A 109 8.85 0.39 -9.61
C GLU A 109 8.49 1.65 -10.41
N PRO A 110 8.99 1.88 -11.65
CA PRO A 110 8.62 3.06 -12.43
C PRO A 110 7.12 3.16 -12.72
N LEU A 111 6.46 2.02 -12.98
CA LEU A 111 5.01 1.97 -13.20
C LEU A 111 4.24 2.19 -11.89
N LEU A 112 4.72 1.59 -10.80
CA LEU A 112 4.14 1.77 -9.48
C LEU A 112 4.20 3.24 -9.03
N ARG A 113 5.34 3.92 -9.19
CA ARG A 113 5.49 5.35 -8.86
C ARG A 113 4.41 6.22 -9.51
N ARG A 114 4.07 5.94 -10.77
CA ARG A 114 3.01 6.64 -11.51
C ARG A 114 1.60 6.31 -11.02
N THR A 115 1.43 5.15 -10.39
CA THR A 115 0.14 4.61 -9.95
C THR A 115 -0.19 4.95 -8.50
N VAL A 116 0.82 5.11 -7.64
CA VAL A 116 0.63 5.39 -6.20
C VAL A 116 -0.32 6.58 -5.93
N PRO A 117 -0.24 7.73 -6.63
CA PRO A 117 -1.20 8.81 -6.42
C PRO A 117 -2.67 8.39 -6.65
N ASN A 118 -2.92 7.56 -7.67
CA ASN A 118 -4.25 7.02 -7.95
C ASN A 118 -4.70 6.05 -6.85
N LEU A 119 -3.79 5.20 -6.35
CA LEU A 119 -4.04 4.32 -5.22
C LEU A 119 -4.45 5.11 -3.97
N LEU A 120 -3.70 6.15 -3.62
CA LEU A 120 -4.06 7.04 -2.50
C LEU A 120 -5.39 7.76 -2.74
N GLY A 121 -5.72 8.11 -3.98
CA GLY A 121 -7.02 8.67 -4.35
C GLY A 121 -8.20 7.72 -4.06
N PHE A 122 -8.03 6.41 -4.21
CA PHE A 122 -9.06 5.43 -3.88
C PHE A 122 -9.43 5.40 -2.38
N LEU A 123 -8.51 5.82 -1.50
CA LEU A 123 -8.78 5.91 -0.07
C LEU A 123 -9.84 6.97 0.27
N GLN A 124 -10.10 7.90 -0.65
CA GLN A 124 -11.10 8.95 -0.48
C GLN A 124 -12.49 8.55 -1.00
N LEU A 125 -12.64 7.36 -1.59
CA LEU A 125 -13.93 6.86 -2.03
C LEU A 125 -14.72 6.28 -0.86
N ASP A 126 -16.04 6.44 -0.87
CA ASP A 126 -16.93 5.78 0.08
C ASP A 126 -17.19 4.31 -0.35
N ASN A 127 -16.13 3.50 -0.37
CA ASN A 127 -16.19 2.09 -0.70
C ASN A 127 -15.15 1.28 0.09
N HIS A 128 -15.56 0.80 1.27
CA HIS A 128 -14.69 0.05 2.19
C HIS A 128 -14.01 -1.17 1.55
N ASN A 129 -14.65 -1.84 0.58
CA ASN A 129 -14.05 -3.00 -0.06
C ASN A 129 -12.84 -2.60 -0.90
N ILE A 130 -12.94 -1.52 -1.68
CA ILE A 130 -11.83 -1.00 -2.48
C ILE A 130 -10.75 -0.43 -1.56
N GLN A 131 -11.13 0.40 -0.59
CA GLN A 131 -10.19 1.01 0.36
C GLN A 131 -9.36 -0.07 1.08
N LEU A 132 -10.00 -1.14 1.57
CA LEU A 132 -9.30 -2.25 2.22
C LEU A 132 -8.26 -2.92 1.29
N GLN A 133 -8.61 -3.16 0.02
CA GLN A 133 -7.64 -3.76 -0.91
C GLN A 133 -6.51 -2.80 -1.27
N VAL A 134 -6.79 -1.50 -1.36
CA VAL A 134 -5.77 -0.48 -1.61
C VAL A 134 -4.81 -0.38 -0.42
N LEU A 135 -5.31 -0.40 0.81
CA LEU A 135 -4.46 -0.37 2.01
C LEU A 135 -3.51 -1.57 2.05
N ARG A 136 -3.99 -2.79 1.76
CA ARG A 136 -3.15 -3.99 1.66
C ARG A 136 -2.04 -3.87 0.60
N LEU A 137 -2.39 -3.31 -0.54
CA LEU A 137 -1.42 -3.10 -1.62
C LEU A 137 -0.40 -2.07 -1.17
N LEU A 138 -0.83 -0.93 -0.62
CA LEU A 138 0.06 0.10 -0.10
C LEU A 138 0.98 -0.43 1.01
N VAL A 139 0.50 -1.28 1.93
CA VAL A 139 1.35 -1.94 2.93
C VAL A 139 2.46 -2.74 2.26
N THR A 140 2.12 -3.50 1.22
CA THR A 140 3.10 -4.28 0.44
C THR A 140 4.11 -3.37 -0.26
N LEU A 141 3.63 -2.31 -0.89
CA LEU A 141 4.46 -1.35 -1.62
C LEU A 141 5.35 -0.50 -0.70
N SER A 142 4.88 -0.13 0.48
CA SER A 142 5.63 0.64 1.48
C SER A 142 6.79 -0.13 2.10
N ARG A 143 6.80 -1.47 1.97
CA ARG A 143 7.94 -2.31 2.35
C ARG A 143 9.04 -2.35 1.29
N MET A 144 8.80 -1.83 0.09
CA MET A 144 9.82 -1.70 -0.95
C MET A 144 10.64 -0.44 -0.72
N GLU A 145 11.91 -0.58 -0.31
CA GLU A 145 12.81 0.54 0.01
C GLU A 145 12.91 1.56 -1.13
N GLU A 146 12.96 1.10 -2.37
CA GLU A 146 13.08 1.92 -3.59
C GLU A 146 11.83 2.74 -3.94
N LEU A 147 10.67 2.39 -3.37
CA LEU A 147 9.37 3.01 -3.66
C LEU A 147 8.84 3.85 -2.50
N LEU A 148 9.25 3.53 -1.27
CA LEU A 148 8.83 4.22 -0.06
C LEU A 148 9.01 5.75 -0.13
N PRO A 149 10.14 6.31 -0.63
CA PRO A 149 10.29 7.75 -0.78
C PRO A 149 9.25 8.38 -1.71
N ASP A 150 8.91 7.73 -2.83
CA ASP A 150 7.90 8.23 -3.75
C ASP A 150 6.50 8.18 -3.13
N ILE A 151 6.19 7.14 -2.35
CA ILE A 151 4.93 7.03 -1.59
C ILE A 151 4.79 8.19 -0.59
N LEU A 152 5.83 8.42 0.22
CA LEU A 152 5.83 9.47 1.24
C LEU A 152 5.73 10.89 0.65
N ASN A 153 6.25 11.10 -0.57
CA ASN A 153 6.19 12.37 -1.28
C ASN A 153 4.89 12.56 -2.10
N CYS A 154 3.99 11.57 -2.14
CA CYS A 154 2.73 11.72 -2.87
C CYS A 154 1.85 12.79 -2.22
N GLN A 155 1.23 13.62 -3.06
CA GLN A 155 0.30 14.65 -2.61
C GLN A 155 -1.02 13.99 -2.21
N VAL A 156 -1.48 14.26 -1.00
CA VAL A 156 -2.75 13.75 -0.47
C VAL A 156 -3.54 14.87 0.20
N ARG A 157 -4.85 14.68 0.30
CA ARG A 157 -5.67 15.58 1.10
C ARG A 157 -5.63 15.19 2.57
N PRO A 158 -5.59 16.14 3.52
CA PRO A 158 -5.60 15.86 4.95
C PRO A 158 -6.79 15.00 5.41
N GLU A 159 -7.92 15.03 4.68
CA GLU A 159 -9.09 14.20 4.97
C GLU A 159 -8.81 12.70 4.92
N ILE A 160 -7.67 12.23 4.39
CA ILE A 160 -7.26 10.82 4.50
C ILE A 160 -7.24 10.33 5.96
N LEU A 161 -6.94 11.21 6.92
CA LEU A 161 -6.98 10.91 8.35
C LEU A 161 -8.40 10.72 8.90
N SER A 162 -9.45 11.14 8.17
CA SER A 162 -10.85 10.88 8.55
C SER A 162 -11.20 9.39 8.52
N LEU A 163 -10.38 8.56 7.85
CA LEU A 163 -10.48 7.10 7.89
C LEU A 163 -10.15 6.52 9.28
N LEU A 164 -9.45 7.25 10.15
CA LEU A 164 -9.27 6.89 11.55
C LEU A 164 -10.48 7.39 12.34
N ASN A 165 -11.59 6.66 12.22
CA ASN A 165 -12.84 6.94 12.93
C ASN A 165 -13.48 5.64 13.42
N ASN A 166 -14.08 5.67 14.62
CA ASN A 166 -14.68 4.49 15.25
C ASN A 166 -15.94 3.97 14.54
N SER A 167 -16.49 4.70 13.56
CA SER A 167 -17.56 4.22 12.70
C SER A 167 -17.08 3.30 11.57
N GLN A 168 -15.77 3.19 11.35
CA GLN A 168 -15.20 2.42 10.26
C GLN A 168 -15.17 0.92 10.58
N PRO A 169 -15.21 0.04 9.56
CA PRO A 169 -15.08 -1.39 9.79
C PRO A 169 -13.73 -1.74 10.43
N GLU A 170 -13.74 -2.63 11.43
CA GLU A 170 -12.55 -3.11 12.15
C GLU A 170 -11.40 -3.49 11.21
N LYS A 171 -11.68 -4.32 10.20
CA LYS A 171 -10.67 -4.77 9.22
C LYS A 171 -10.04 -3.62 8.44
N LEU A 172 -10.81 -2.56 8.15
CA LEU A 172 -10.31 -1.39 7.45
C LEU A 172 -9.36 -0.60 8.36
N LEU A 173 -9.76 -0.36 9.61
CA LEU A 173 -8.96 0.32 10.62
C LEU A 173 -7.65 -0.44 10.89
N SER A 174 -7.72 -1.76 11.08
CA SER A 174 -6.53 -2.58 11.31
C SER A 174 -5.52 -2.50 10.16
N GLU A 175 -5.98 -2.51 8.92
CA GLU A 175 -5.11 -2.38 7.75
C GLU A 175 -4.52 -0.96 7.63
N LEU A 176 -5.30 0.07 7.96
CA LEU A 176 -4.81 1.45 7.98
C LEU A 176 -3.76 1.67 9.07
N LEU A 177 -3.99 1.16 10.28
CA LEU A 177 -3.03 1.22 11.38
C LEU A 177 -1.73 0.47 11.02
N LEU A 178 -1.84 -0.68 10.34
CA LEU A 178 -0.68 -1.40 9.82
C LEU A 178 0.08 -0.59 8.76
N LEU A 179 -0.62 0.09 7.85
CA LEU A 179 0.02 0.97 6.87
C LEU A 179 0.81 2.09 7.56
N LEU A 180 0.21 2.76 8.55
CA LEU A 180 0.87 3.81 9.31
C LEU A 180 2.12 3.29 10.04
N GLU A 181 2.03 2.11 10.63
CA GLU A 181 3.16 1.44 11.29
C GLU A 181 4.30 1.16 10.30
N VAL A 182 4.00 0.59 9.13
CA VAL A 182 5.00 0.29 8.09
C VAL A 182 5.64 1.57 7.53
N LEU A 183 4.84 2.61 7.28
CA LEU A 183 5.36 3.89 6.81
C LEU A 183 6.29 4.52 7.85
N HIS A 184 5.90 4.51 9.14
CA HIS A 184 6.70 5.07 10.24
C HIS A 184 8.00 4.29 10.48
N GLU A 185 7.94 2.96 10.49
CA GLU A 185 9.14 2.12 10.60
C GLU A 185 10.08 2.38 9.43
N GLY A 186 9.51 2.46 8.23
CA GLY A 186 10.19 2.92 7.04
C GLY A 186 10.88 4.25 7.29
N CYS A 187 10.18 5.28 7.80
CA CYS A 187 10.68 6.62 8.22
C CYS A 187 11.89 6.60 9.18
N SER A 188 12.05 5.53 9.94
CA SER A 188 13.05 5.45 11.00
C SER A 188 14.37 4.79 10.56
N GLN A 189 14.45 4.23 9.35
CA GLN A 189 15.65 3.50 8.91
C GLN A 189 16.80 4.42 8.43
N PRO A 190 18.07 4.15 8.83
CA PRO A 190 19.23 5.02 8.59
C PRO A 190 19.78 5.04 7.15
N ARG A 191 19.25 4.21 6.24
CA ARG A 191 19.74 4.08 4.86
C ARG A 191 19.05 5.01 3.85
N ARG A 192 18.27 5.99 4.32
CA ARG A 192 17.64 6.95 3.41
C ARG A 192 18.67 7.80 2.66
N PRO A 193 18.52 7.98 1.34
CA PRO A 193 19.12 9.13 0.68
C PRO A 193 18.53 10.41 1.32
N SER A 194 19.42 11.32 1.70
CA SER A 194 19.21 12.53 2.52
C SER A 194 18.30 13.61 1.90
N LYS A 195 17.47 13.28 0.93
CA LYS A 195 16.38 14.16 0.53
C LYS A 195 15.25 13.93 1.51
N SER A 196 15.19 14.78 2.53
CA SER A 196 13.94 15.00 3.26
C SER A 196 12.80 15.14 2.24
N PRO A 197 11.59 14.65 2.56
CA PRO A 197 10.43 14.93 1.73
C PRO A 197 10.44 16.41 1.37
N LYS A 198 10.18 16.76 0.10
CA LYS A 198 10.03 18.18 -0.23
C LYS A 198 8.95 18.69 0.70
N SER A 199 9.23 19.79 1.40
CA SER A 199 8.31 20.46 2.33
C SER A 199 7.13 21.10 1.58
N ASP A 200 6.52 20.35 0.68
CA ASP A 200 5.24 20.64 0.09
C ASP A 200 4.21 20.26 1.16
N SER A 201 3.41 21.24 1.58
CA SER A 201 2.50 21.18 2.73
C SER A 201 1.40 20.10 2.65
N CYS A 202 1.35 19.32 1.57
CA CYS A 202 0.35 18.27 1.32
C CYS A 202 0.96 16.91 0.98
N SER A 203 2.27 16.71 1.19
CA SER A 203 2.85 15.36 1.05
C SER A 203 2.25 14.39 2.07
N LEU A 204 2.18 13.10 1.73
CA LEU A 204 1.68 12.06 2.63
C LEU A 204 2.46 12.05 3.96
N TYR A 205 3.78 12.24 3.89
CA TYR A 205 4.61 12.38 5.10
C TYR A 205 4.15 13.56 5.96
N GLU A 206 3.98 14.76 5.38
CA GLU A 206 3.59 15.95 6.14
C GLU A 206 2.19 15.80 6.76
N VAL A 207 1.25 15.22 6.01
CA VAL A 207 -0.12 14.99 6.50
C VAL A 207 -0.14 13.98 7.65
N LEU A 208 0.70 12.93 7.62
CA LEU A 208 0.68 11.87 8.64
C LEU A 208 1.62 12.13 9.83
N PHE A 209 2.79 12.70 9.59
CA PHE A 209 3.88 12.79 10.57
C PHE A 209 4.48 14.19 10.67
N GLY A 210 3.96 15.17 9.91
CA GLY A 210 4.36 16.57 10.00
C GLY A 210 3.93 17.21 11.32
N GLU A 211 4.45 18.40 11.58
CA GLU A 211 4.20 19.12 12.85
C GLU A 211 2.72 19.48 13.04
N ASN A 212 2.00 19.70 11.93
CA ASN A 212 0.58 20.05 11.91
C ASN A 212 -0.33 18.83 11.68
N SER A 213 0.18 17.61 11.86
CA SER A 213 -0.61 16.41 11.64
C SER A 213 -1.62 16.17 12.77
N ASP A 214 -2.89 15.94 12.39
CA ASP A 214 -3.96 15.51 13.31
C ASP A 214 -3.84 14.02 13.69
N LEU A 215 -2.80 13.30 13.26
CA LEU A 215 -2.70 11.85 13.46
C LEU A 215 -2.78 11.47 14.94
N ALA A 216 -2.15 12.23 15.84
CA ALA A 216 -2.17 11.94 17.27
C ALA A 216 -3.60 11.97 17.83
N ASP A 217 -4.35 13.03 17.52
CA ASP A 217 -5.75 13.18 17.96
C ASP A 217 -6.63 12.07 17.39
N ARG A 218 -6.40 11.69 16.13
CA ARG A 218 -7.12 10.58 15.48
C ARG A 218 -6.82 9.23 16.12
N LEU A 219 -5.57 8.98 16.52
CA LEU A 219 -5.19 7.77 17.24
C LEU A 219 -5.79 7.73 18.64
N MET A 220 -5.91 8.87 19.33
CA MET A 220 -6.58 8.93 20.64
C MET A 220 -8.05 8.50 20.56
N VAL A 221 -8.74 8.84 19.47
CA VAL A 221 -10.12 8.39 19.24
C VAL A 221 -10.21 6.86 19.16
N MET A 222 -9.17 6.18 18.68
CA MET A 222 -9.17 4.71 18.55
C MET A 222 -9.13 3.98 19.90
N PHE A 223 -8.72 4.64 21.00
CA PHE A 223 -8.65 4.00 22.32
C PHE A 223 -10.02 3.65 22.91
N VAL A 224 -11.10 4.26 22.41
CA VAL A 224 -12.47 3.95 22.81
C VAL A 224 -13.23 3.13 21.74
N HIS A 225 -12.52 2.58 20.75
CA HIS A 225 -13.11 1.70 19.74
C HIS A 225 -13.68 0.43 20.40
N PRO A 226 -14.87 -0.10 20.00
CA PRO A 226 -15.44 -1.29 20.65
C PRO A 226 -14.58 -2.56 20.50
N ASP A 227 -13.78 -2.65 19.45
CA ASP A 227 -12.85 -3.77 19.22
C ASP A 227 -11.49 -3.54 19.90
N LEU A 228 -11.09 -4.50 20.75
CA LEU A 228 -9.84 -4.46 21.50
C LEU A 228 -8.59 -4.60 20.63
N THR A 229 -8.66 -5.29 19.50
CA THR A 229 -7.54 -5.44 18.57
C THR A 229 -7.16 -4.09 17.98
N VAL A 230 -8.16 -3.31 17.56
CA VAL A 230 -7.96 -1.94 17.05
C VAL A 230 -7.35 -1.04 18.13
N GLN A 231 -7.87 -1.10 19.37
CA GLN A 231 -7.30 -0.35 20.49
C GLN A 231 -5.83 -0.70 20.71
N VAL A 232 -5.50 -1.99 20.78
CA VAL A 232 -4.12 -2.47 21.01
C VAL A 232 -3.18 -2.06 19.88
N GLN A 233 -3.63 -2.13 18.62
CA GLN A 233 -2.84 -1.67 17.47
C GLN A 233 -2.57 -0.16 17.54
N ALA A 234 -3.60 0.64 17.86
CA ALA A 234 -3.43 2.07 18.04
C ALA A 234 -2.46 2.41 19.18
N CYS A 235 -2.58 1.75 20.34
CA CYS A 235 -1.66 1.95 21.46
C CYS A 235 -0.21 1.63 21.08
N LYS A 236 0.02 0.50 20.39
CA LYS A 236 1.34 0.12 19.90
C LYS A 236 1.94 1.17 18.97
N LEU A 237 1.13 1.67 18.03
CA LEU A 237 1.56 2.69 17.09
C LEU A 237 1.92 4.01 17.81
N VAL A 238 1.10 4.47 18.75
CA VAL A 238 1.39 5.66 19.56
C VAL A 238 2.72 5.51 20.30
N MET A 239 2.96 4.36 20.95
CA MET A 239 4.22 4.10 21.65
C MET A 239 5.43 4.15 20.72
N LYS A 240 5.32 3.58 19.50
CA LYS A 240 6.38 3.64 18.49
C LYS A 240 6.64 5.07 17.99
N LEU A 241 5.59 5.86 17.79
CA LEU A 241 5.72 7.25 17.36
C LEU A 241 6.44 8.10 18.44
N GLN A 242 6.06 7.93 19.71
CA GLN A 242 6.67 8.66 20.83
C GLN A 242 8.14 8.28 21.07
N LEU A 243 8.47 6.99 21.01
CA LEU A 243 9.84 6.51 21.23
C LEU A 243 10.80 7.13 20.20
N HIS A 244 10.42 7.13 18.92
CA HIS A 244 11.26 7.70 17.86
C HIS A 244 11.39 9.23 17.94
N ARG A 245 10.35 9.94 18.42
CA ARG A 245 10.44 11.38 18.67
C ARG A 245 11.48 11.69 19.75
N LEU A 246 11.49 10.93 20.83
CA LEU A 246 12.49 11.06 21.90
C LEU A 246 13.91 10.76 21.40
N ASP A 247 14.10 9.70 20.61
CA ASP A 247 15.41 9.39 20.01
C ASP A 247 15.92 10.53 19.12
N GLY A 248 15.03 11.15 18.33
CA GLY A 248 15.34 12.31 17.50
C GLY A 248 15.73 13.54 18.31
N GLU A 249 14.99 13.86 19.37
CA GLU A 249 15.28 14.98 20.28
C GLU A 249 16.62 14.79 21.01
N VAL A 250 16.92 13.57 21.45
CA VAL A 250 18.20 13.21 22.08
C VAL A 250 19.36 13.32 21.08
N ALA A 251 19.19 12.81 19.85
CA ALA A 251 20.20 12.95 18.80
C ALA A 251 20.47 14.42 18.44
N ALA A 252 19.42 15.24 18.37
CA ALA A 252 19.52 16.68 18.12
C ALA A 252 20.14 17.45 19.30
N ALA A 253 19.94 17.01 20.54
CA ALA A 253 20.62 17.58 21.71
C ALA A 253 22.12 17.24 21.70
N LEU A 254 22.47 15.99 21.37
CA LEU A 254 23.86 15.54 21.27
C LEU A 254 24.63 16.23 20.12
N SER A 255 23.99 16.45 18.97
CA SER A 255 24.61 17.18 17.85
C SER A 255 24.85 18.65 18.19
N ARG A 256 23.89 19.33 18.85
CA ARG A 256 24.05 20.69 19.36
C ARG A 256 25.17 20.80 20.40
N HIS A 257 25.28 19.83 21.31
CA HIS A 257 26.38 19.79 22.27
C HIS A 257 27.75 19.60 21.59
N ARG A 258 27.85 18.73 20.58
CA ARG A 258 29.09 18.57 19.80
C ARG A 258 29.46 19.82 19.01
N ALA A 259 28.48 20.48 18.38
CA ALA A 259 28.69 21.74 17.66
C ALA A 259 29.11 22.89 18.60
N GLY A 260 28.49 23.00 19.78
CA GLY A 260 28.87 23.97 20.81
C GLY A 260 30.27 23.73 21.39
N SER A 261 30.64 22.45 21.61
CA SER A 261 31.99 22.09 22.06
C SER A 261 33.05 22.37 20.99
N ALA A 262 32.74 22.20 19.70
CA ALA A 262 33.64 22.57 18.60
C ALA A 262 33.81 24.09 18.47
N ALA A 263 32.74 24.87 18.69
CA ALA A 263 32.80 26.33 18.69
C ALA A 263 33.65 26.88 19.85
N LEU A 264 33.58 26.27 21.05
CA LEU A 264 34.42 26.66 22.21
C LEU A 264 35.91 26.37 21.98
N ASN A 265 36.26 25.28 21.29
CA ASN A 265 37.65 24.95 20.95
C ASN A 265 38.29 25.94 19.95
N HIS A 266 37.49 26.70 19.19
CA HIS A 266 37.97 27.77 18.31
C HIS A 266 38.12 29.13 19.02
N ILE A 267 37.59 29.28 20.25
CA ILE A 267 37.61 30.54 21.02
C ILE A 267 38.73 30.58 22.07
N LEU A 268 39.34 29.44 22.44
CA LEU A 268 40.53 29.46 23.30
C LEU A 268 41.82 29.76 22.49
N PRO A 269 42.50 30.90 22.72
CA PRO A 269 43.81 31.11 22.13
C PRO A 269 44.81 30.14 22.77
N SER A 270 45.60 29.48 21.93
CA SER A 270 46.70 28.60 22.34
C SER A 270 47.70 29.40 23.19
N VAL A 271 47.64 29.22 24.50
CA VAL A 271 48.68 29.70 25.42
C VAL A 271 49.90 28.83 25.16
N LYS A 272 50.78 29.30 24.26
CA LYS A 272 52.12 28.76 24.11
C LYS A 272 52.89 29.05 25.40
N SER A 273 53.13 28.00 26.19
CA SER A 273 54.08 27.99 27.30
C SER A 273 55.48 28.27 26.77
N ALA A 274 56.06 29.40 27.16
CA ALA A 274 57.48 29.65 27.02
C ALA A 274 58.23 28.95 28.17
N SER A 275 59.09 27.99 27.82
CA SER A 275 60.31 27.61 28.55
C SER A 275 61.17 26.79 27.60
#